data_AF-A0A0L0DGY7-F1
#
_entry.id   AF-A0A0L0DGY7-F1
#
_cell.length_a   1.000
_cell.length_b   1.000
_cell.length_c   1.000
_cell.angle_alpha   90.00
_cell.angle_beta   90.00
_cell.angle_gamma   90.00
#
_symmetry.space_group_name_H-M   'P 1'
#
loop_
_entity.id
_entity.type
_entity.pdbx_description
1 polymer ?
#
loop_
_entity_poly.entity_id
_entity_poly.type
_entity_poly.pdbx_seq_one_letter_code
_entity_poly.pdbx_strand_id
1 'polypeptide(L)'
;MMWMSGMFGVTVVVVVVLVAAMAPDVSGQQLSWSLLTPSTSAAPSPRRDAVWEYDAGRNQVVLFGGVSASGETNDVWTFDLTTNVWTERSTSGTRPVVRFDMVSGIVGNSLYISSGQSGPIVLSDVWELDLTTYAWTQLPQAGAIPRGRYGSAGGVFRTGTGLYLSHGFNKKVRYDDTFFYSFAEQKWIEVTPAGNLPGARCLVGTTMLTANSFTMYGGCGSGGYSPCPSQESFIFAANFADGSRNWVKTRKCPPKLQRAAMAFFPGDSSKAVLYGGAKATAGGVVNVLDVPSGAWTRVVPGGSAVPAVRQAHTMTLVYNTASPSSEYVLVFGGQVSGALTNEIWRLSGTTTAGLPNKACQIGFDFRILHGLFMWLSWGLLLPGGIFAARFLKHSSAKPRGLPIWFFIHRIVMPIGLCFALLGFIFAWFITGKHFTALPHAIFGVLVTLLGLLQPVNAYFRPHPNPLNCKRKFWQYLHWWGGRTAAVLGLVNVGLGVWHLNQHIFENLSGLYIVYGLEMALFVFGFLALNVLKGKNDAETFKFSSWHVWLPNITRKGEPVTSTSNSDDGVAMSSSSPARTKGSESAASSSSSS
;
A
#
# COMPACT_ATOMS: atom_id res chain seq x y z
N MET A 1 -58.54 12.01 14.09
CA MET A 1 -57.37 11.39 13.41
C MET A 1 -56.28 11.11 14.43
N MET A 2 -56.47 10.06 15.22
CA MET A 2 -55.55 9.63 16.29
C MET A 2 -55.45 8.11 16.27
N TRP A 3 -55.33 7.55 15.06
CA TRP A 3 -55.46 6.11 14.76
C TRP A 3 -54.50 5.63 13.66
N MET A 4 -53.38 6.32 13.39
CA MET A 4 -52.40 5.86 12.38
C MET A 4 -50.94 5.78 12.87
N SER A 5 -50.65 6.18 14.11
CA SER A 5 -49.28 6.15 14.67
C SER A 5 -48.95 4.87 15.44
N GLY A 6 -49.93 4.01 15.74
CA GLY A 6 -49.73 2.76 16.51
C GLY A 6 -49.42 1.51 15.69
N MET A 7 -49.71 1.50 14.39
CA MET A 7 -49.54 0.30 13.55
C MET A 7 -48.13 0.16 12.97
N PHE A 8 -47.39 1.25 12.75
CA PHE A 8 -46.03 1.18 12.20
C PHE A 8 -44.99 0.62 13.19
N GLY A 9 -45.16 0.86 14.50
CA GLY A 9 -44.25 0.35 15.53
C GLY A 9 -44.40 -1.16 15.75
N VAL A 10 -45.63 -1.68 15.72
CA VAL A 10 -45.89 -3.11 15.91
C VAL A 10 -45.55 -3.90 14.64
N THR A 11 -45.83 -3.38 13.43
CA THR A 11 -45.50 -4.09 12.19
C THR A 11 -44.00 -4.18 11.94
N VAL A 12 -43.19 -3.15 12.26
CA VAL A 12 -41.73 -3.22 12.10
C VAL A 12 -41.11 -4.16 13.14
N VAL A 13 -41.58 -4.16 14.39
CA VAL A 13 -41.10 -5.09 15.42
C VAL A 13 -41.53 -6.52 15.10
N VAL A 14 -42.76 -6.75 14.63
CA VAL A 14 -43.25 -8.07 14.24
C VAL A 14 -42.55 -8.58 12.97
N VAL A 15 -42.22 -7.72 12.00
CA VAL A 15 -41.43 -8.12 10.82
C VAL A 15 -39.97 -8.40 11.18
N VAL A 16 -39.35 -7.64 12.09
CA VAL A 16 -37.98 -7.93 12.57
C VAL A 16 -37.94 -9.22 13.42
N VAL A 17 -38.98 -9.48 14.22
CA VAL A 17 -39.12 -10.71 15.01
C VAL A 17 -39.47 -11.91 14.13
N LEU A 18 -40.31 -11.75 13.10
CA LEU A 18 -40.64 -12.80 12.13
C LEU A 18 -39.45 -13.11 11.20
N VAL A 19 -38.68 -12.12 10.75
CA VAL A 19 -37.47 -12.35 9.94
C VAL A 19 -36.35 -13.00 10.78
N ALA A 20 -36.24 -12.68 12.07
CA ALA A 20 -35.34 -13.39 12.99
C ALA A 20 -35.79 -14.84 13.28
N ALA A 21 -37.11 -15.11 13.29
CA ALA A 21 -37.67 -16.44 13.45
C ALA A 21 -37.63 -17.32 12.17
N MET A 22 -37.24 -16.75 11.03
CA MET A 22 -37.04 -17.48 9.76
C MET A 22 -35.56 -17.70 9.41
N ALA A 23 -34.63 -17.26 10.25
CA ALA A 23 -33.24 -17.64 10.10
C ALA A 23 -33.10 -19.14 10.41
N PRO A 24 -32.49 -19.95 9.52
CA PRO A 24 -32.26 -21.35 9.83
C PRO A 24 -31.48 -21.47 11.14
N ASP A 25 -31.90 -22.39 12.02
CA ASP A 25 -31.14 -22.73 13.21
C ASP A 25 -29.81 -23.37 12.79
N VAL A 26 -28.77 -22.54 12.77
CA VAL A 26 -27.41 -22.92 12.38
C VAL A 26 -26.53 -23.19 13.60
N SER A 27 -27.09 -23.28 14.82
CA SER A 27 -26.32 -23.43 16.06
C SER A 27 -25.38 -24.65 16.03
N GLY A 28 -25.80 -25.76 15.42
CA GLY A 28 -24.98 -26.97 15.24
C GLY A 28 -23.92 -26.89 14.12
N GLN A 29 -23.90 -25.82 13.32
CA GLN A 29 -22.96 -25.62 12.21
C GLN A 29 -21.96 -24.48 12.46
N GLN A 30 -22.12 -23.73 13.55
CA GLN A 30 -21.25 -22.61 13.89
C GLN A 30 -19.84 -23.07 14.24
N LEU A 31 -18.85 -22.22 13.90
CA LEU A 31 -17.48 -22.43 14.36
C LEU A 31 -17.41 -22.55 15.88
N SER A 32 -16.80 -23.64 16.34
CA SER A 32 -16.67 -23.97 17.75
C SER A 32 -15.34 -24.64 18.06
N TRP A 33 -14.73 -24.21 19.16
CA TRP A 33 -13.50 -24.79 19.69
C TRP A 33 -13.80 -25.92 20.66
N SER A 34 -13.02 -27.00 20.56
CA SER A 34 -12.92 -28.03 21.59
C SER A 34 -11.48 -28.48 21.76
N LEU A 35 -11.12 -28.85 22.99
CA LEU A 35 -9.85 -29.50 23.27
C LEU A 35 -10.02 -31.00 23.02
N LEU A 36 -9.09 -31.59 22.27
CA LEU A 36 -9.03 -33.04 22.08
C LEU A 36 -8.03 -33.63 23.07
N THR A 37 -8.52 -34.57 23.88
CA THR A 37 -7.70 -35.28 24.86
C THR A 37 -7.31 -36.64 24.29
N PRO A 38 -6.01 -36.95 24.15
CA PRO A 38 -5.57 -38.27 23.76
C PRO A 38 -6.07 -39.35 24.74
N SER A 39 -6.41 -40.52 24.22
CA SER A 39 -6.90 -41.66 25.01
C SER A 39 -5.80 -42.34 25.83
N THR A 40 -4.53 -42.04 25.53
CA THR A 40 -3.34 -42.65 26.14
C THR A 40 -2.36 -41.61 26.64
N SER A 41 -1.51 -41.99 27.60
CA SER A 41 -0.42 -41.14 28.10
C SER A 41 0.76 -41.02 27.12
N ALA A 42 0.94 -41.99 26.22
CA ALA A 42 1.92 -41.89 25.14
C ALA A 42 1.53 -40.73 24.21
N ALA A 43 2.43 -39.77 24.05
CA ALA A 43 2.24 -38.59 23.20
C ALA A 43 3.59 -37.99 22.83
N PRO A 44 3.69 -37.28 21.68
CA PRO A 44 4.89 -36.53 21.35
C PRO A 44 5.16 -35.44 22.38
N SER A 45 6.44 -35.13 22.55
CA SER A 45 6.88 -34.00 23.38
C SER A 45 6.25 -32.68 22.91
N PRO A 46 5.90 -31.76 23.84
CA PRO A 46 5.55 -30.39 23.51
C PRO A 46 6.54 -29.74 22.54
N ARG A 47 6.04 -29.18 21.44
CA ARG A 47 6.89 -28.67 20.36
C ARG A 47 6.23 -27.60 19.51
N ARG A 48 7.05 -26.85 18.78
CA ARG A 48 6.65 -25.80 17.84
C ARG A 48 7.28 -26.01 16.46
N ASP A 49 6.76 -25.30 15.46
CA ASP A 49 7.28 -25.28 14.08
C ASP A 49 7.42 -26.70 13.48
N ALA A 50 6.52 -27.61 13.85
CA ALA A 50 6.48 -28.99 13.36
C ALA A 50 5.55 -29.13 12.14
N VAL A 51 5.79 -30.18 11.33
CA VAL A 51 4.88 -30.59 10.26
C VAL A 51 3.66 -31.28 10.85
N TRP A 52 2.47 -30.98 10.34
CA TRP A 52 1.20 -31.56 10.78
C TRP A 52 0.25 -31.69 9.61
N GLU A 53 0.09 -32.90 9.09
CA GLU A 53 -0.62 -33.14 7.84
C GLU A 53 -1.64 -34.27 7.98
N TYR A 54 -2.81 -34.11 7.37
CA TYR A 54 -3.88 -35.10 7.40
C TYR A 54 -3.71 -36.17 6.31
N ASP A 55 -3.57 -37.42 6.74
CA ASP A 55 -3.64 -38.61 5.90
C ASP A 55 -5.09 -39.10 5.86
N ALA A 56 -5.80 -38.68 4.81
CA ALA A 56 -7.20 -39.06 4.58
C ALA A 56 -7.38 -40.57 4.36
N GLY A 57 -6.38 -41.27 3.82
CA GLY A 57 -6.47 -42.70 3.53
C GLY A 57 -6.54 -43.57 4.79
N ARG A 58 -5.96 -43.10 5.88
CA ARG A 58 -5.93 -43.81 7.19
C ARG A 58 -6.69 -43.09 8.30
N ASN A 59 -7.34 -41.97 7.98
CA ASN A 59 -8.02 -41.10 8.94
C ASN A 59 -7.13 -40.75 10.17
N GLN A 60 -5.91 -40.34 9.90
CA GLN A 60 -4.92 -39.98 10.92
C GLN A 60 -4.20 -38.68 10.52
N VAL A 61 -3.55 -38.04 11.47
CA VAL A 61 -2.63 -36.93 11.20
C VAL A 61 -1.20 -37.34 11.50
N VAL A 62 -0.28 -36.92 10.65
CA VAL A 62 1.16 -37.22 10.74
C VAL A 62 1.88 -35.99 11.28
N LEU A 63 2.62 -36.17 12.36
CA LEU A 63 3.51 -35.18 12.98
C LEU A 63 4.95 -35.55 12.67
N PHE A 64 5.74 -34.57 12.20
CA PHE A 64 7.17 -34.75 12.01
C PHE A 64 7.96 -33.51 12.42
N GLY A 65 9.07 -33.76 13.11
CA GLY A 65 10.04 -32.72 13.46
C GLY A 65 9.50 -31.63 14.39
N GLY A 66 10.08 -30.44 14.28
CA GLY A 66 9.83 -29.31 15.17
C GLY A 66 10.86 -29.17 16.28
N VAL A 67 10.66 -28.16 17.14
CA VAL A 67 11.53 -27.85 18.28
C VAL A 67 10.82 -28.15 19.58
N SER A 68 11.35 -29.10 20.35
CA SER A 68 10.92 -29.44 21.70
C SER A 68 11.81 -28.77 22.77
N ALA A 69 11.52 -29.03 24.04
CA ALA A 69 12.39 -28.61 25.14
C ALA A 69 13.76 -29.31 25.14
N SER A 70 13.85 -30.53 24.57
CA SER A 70 15.09 -31.30 24.47
C SER A 70 15.91 -30.98 23.20
N GLY A 71 15.35 -30.20 22.27
CA GLY A 71 16.03 -29.78 21.06
C GLY A 71 15.18 -29.94 19.79
N GLU A 72 15.84 -29.90 18.65
CA GLU A 72 15.22 -30.17 17.35
C GLU A 72 14.93 -31.67 17.20
N THR A 73 13.86 -32.01 16.49
CA THR A 73 13.37 -33.39 16.39
C THR A 73 13.22 -33.84 14.93
N ASN A 74 13.14 -35.16 14.72
CA ASN A 74 12.86 -35.84 13.44
C ASN A 74 12.22 -37.22 13.67
N ASP A 75 11.53 -37.37 14.80
CA ASP A 75 10.61 -38.47 15.07
C ASP A 75 9.34 -38.32 14.21
N VAL A 76 8.68 -39.45 13.92
CA VAL A 76 7.39 -39.50 13.24
C VAL A 76 6.36 -40.01 14.23
N TRP A 77 5.29 -39.24 14.41
CA TRP A 77 4.14 -39.65 15.19
C TRP A 77 2.89 -39.62 14.33
N THR A 78 1.98 -40.55 14.58
CA THR A 78 0.63 -40.51 14.01
C THR A 78 -0.40 -40.40 15.11
N PHE A 79 -1.44 -39.60 14.89
CA PHE A 79 -2.60 -39.54 15.78
C PHE A 79 -3.83 -40.03 15.02
N ASP A 80 -4.36 -41.17 15.45
CA ASP A 80 -5.55 -41.79 14.87
C ASP A 80 -6.80 -41.02 15.32
N LEU A 81 -7.57 -40.48 14.36
CA LEU A 81 -8.72 -39.62 14.65
C LEU A 81 -9.97 -40.39 15.05
N THR A 82 -9.95 -41.72 14.94
CA THR A 82 -11.05 -42.60 15.35
C THR A 82 -10.90 -42.98 16.81
N THR A 83 -9.68 -43.31 17.23
CA THR A 83 -9.35 -43.80 18.57
C THR A 83 -8.76 -42.72 19.49
N ASN A 84 -8.37 -41.57 18.93
CA ASN A 84 -7.63 -40.51 19.62
C ASN A 84 -6.33 -41.02 20.29
N VAL A 85 -5.64 -41.94 19.63
CA VAL A 85 -4.40 -42.55 20.13
C VAL A 85 -3.21 -42.04 19.33
N TRP A 86 -2.16 -41.64 20.05
CA TRP A 86 -0.85 -41.37 19.46
C TRP A 86 -0.06 -42.66 19.30
N THR A 87 0.68 -42.77 18.20
CA THR A 87 1.62 -43.87 17.96
C THR A 87 2.91 -43.30 17.39
N GLU A 88 4.03 -43.54 18.07
CA GLU A 88 5.36 -43.28 17.50
C GLU A 88 5.64 -44.32 16.42
N ARG A 89 6.02 -43.86 15.23
CA ARG A 89 6.28 -44.74 14.09
C ARG A 89 7.77 -44.98 13.97
N SER A 90 8.15 -46.26 13.99
CA SER A 90 9.50 -46.65 13.59
C SER A 90 9.70 -46.33 12.11
N THR A 91 10.75 -45.57 11.81
CA THR A 91 11.11 -45.21 10.44
C THR A 91 12.28 -46.06 9.96
N SER A 92 12.36 -46.28 8.66
CA SER A 92 13.44 -47.03 8.02
C SER A 92 14.08 -46.23 6.87
N GLY A 93 15.25 -46.67 6.40
CA GLY A 93 16.03 -45.95 5.39
C GLY A 93 16.87 -44.82 5.97
N THR A 94 17.45 -43.99 5.09
CA THR A 94 18.14 -42.76 5.48
C THR A 94 17.09 -41.72 5.85
N ARG A 95 17.08 -41.25 7.10
CA ARG A 95 16.10 -40.26 7.58
C ARG A 95 16.60 -38.82 7.42
N PRO A 96 15.71 -37.84 7.21
CA PRO A 96 16.07 -36.44 7.29
C PRO A 96 16.66 -36.10 8.67
N VAL A 97 17.64 -35.21 8.71
CA VAL A 97 18.16 -34.63 9.96
C VAL A 97 17.05 -33.93 10.74
N VAL A 98 17.26 -33.76 12.06
CA VAL A 98 16.39 -32.95 12.93
C VAL A 98 16.12 -31.59 12.31
N ARG A 99 14.85 -31.17 12.22
CA ARG A 99 14.50 -29.95 11.52
C ARG A 99 13.14 -29.38 11.93
N PHE A 100 12.95 -28.08 11.69
CA PHE A 100 11.72 -27.35 11.96
C PHE A 100 11.45 -26.27 10.91
N ASP A 101 10.23 -25.71 10.91
CA ASP A 101 9.77 -24.59 10.07
C ASP A 101 9.92 -24.88 8.56
N MET A 102 9.38 -26.04 8.18
CA MET A 102 9.40 -26.62 6.84
C MET A 102 8.10 -26.34 6.09
N VAL A 103 8.13 -26.52 4.77
CA VAL A 103 6.90 -26.69 3.97
C VAL A 103 6.62 -28.18 3.81
N SER A 104 5.34 -28.54 3.80
CA SER A 104 4.90 -29.94 3.77
C SER A 104 3.57 -30.13 3.05
N GLY A 105 3.23 -31.40 2.85
CA GLY A 105 1.87 -31.84 2.57
C GLY A 105 1.84 -33.28 2.08
N ILE A 106 0.63 -33.86 2.08
CA ILE A 106 0.41 -35.25 1.67
C ILE A 106 -0.30 -35.28 0.33
N VAL A 107 0.19 -36.11 -0.59
CA VAL A 107 -0.51 -36.50 -1.82
C VAL A 107 -0.40 -38.01 -1.99
N GLY A 108 -1.53 -38.67 -2.27
CA GLY A 108 -1.58 -40.13 -2.34
C GLY A 108 -1.14 -40.77 -1.02
N ASN A 109 -0.14 -41.65 -1.08
CA ASN A 109 0.38 -42.38 0.07
C ASN A 109 1.66 -41.78 0.67
N SER A 110 2.01 -40.55 0.29
CA SER A 110 3.32 -40.00 0.60
C SER A 110 3.22 -38.63 1.28
N LEU A 111 3.95 -38.46 2.38
CA LEU A 111 4.22 -37.15 2.97
C LEU A 111 5.49 -36.58 2.33
N TYR A 112 5.39 -35.37 1.82
CA TYR A 112 6.53 -34.63 1.30
C TYR A 112 6.90 -33.49 2.23
N ILE A 113 8.19 -33.30 2.41
CA ILE A 113 8.74 -32.17 3.16
C ILE A 113 9.86 -31.51 2.37
N SER A 114 10.02 -30.21 2.56
CA SER A 114 11.16 -29.48 2.04
C SER A 114 11.53 -28.32 2.95
N SER A 115 12.77 -27.85 2.81
CA SER A 115 13.29 -26.69 3.53
C SER A 115 13.37 -26.89 5.05
N GLY A 116 13.48 -25.80 5.81
CA GLY A 116 13.59 -25.80 7.27
C GLY A 116 15.02 -25.59 7.77
N GLN A 117 15.19 -25.67 9.09
CA GLN A 117 16.47 -25.43 9.76
C GLN A 117 16.85 -26.61 10.67
N SER A 118 18.14 -26.97 10.63
CA SER A 118 18.79 -27.94 11.53
C SER A 118 20.04 -27.31 12.16
N GLY A 119 19.96 -26.90 13.42
CA GLY A 119 21.03 -26.21 14.13
C GLY A 119 21.55 -25.01 13.31
N PRO A 120 22.84 -24.98 12.90
CA PRO A 120 23.40 -23.92 12.07
C PRO A 120 22.98 -23.99 10.60
N ILE A 121 22.53 -25.14 10.10
CA ILE A 121 22.26 -25.41 8.68
C ILE A 121 20.83 -25.03 8.33
N VAL A 122 20.64 -24.41 7.17
CA VAL A 122 19.32 -24.17 6.57
C VAL A 122 19.20 -24.99 5.30
N LEU A 123 18.09 -25.70 5.16
CA LEU A 123 17.95 -26.83 4.26
C LEU A 123 17.12 -26.44 3.02
N SER A 124 17.33 -27.15 1.91
CA SER A 124 16.58 -27.02 0.63
C SER A 124 16.29 -28.36 -0.03
N ASP A 125 16.65 -29.46 0.64
CA ASP A 125 16.39 -30.82 0.20
C ASP A 125 14.88 -31.12 0.20
N VAL A 126 14.49 -32.11 -0.61
CA VAL A 126 13.13 -32.64 -0.65
C VAL A 126 13.17 -34.10 -0.20
N TRP A 127 12.28 -34.45 0.71
CA TRP A 127 12.13 -35.80 1.22
C TRP A 127 10.70 -36.29 1.06
N GLU A 128 10.59 -37.58 0.83
CA GLU A 128 9.35 -38.34 0.77
C GLU A 128 9.35 -39.39 1.90
N LEU A 129 8.23 -39.47 2.62
CA LEU A 129 7.93 -40.55 3.56
C LEU A 129 6.77 -41.36 3.02
N ASP A 130 7.00 -42.63 2.73
CA ASP A 130 5.92 -43.57 2.40
C ASP A 130 5.11 -43.87 3.67
N LEU A 131 3.80 -43.60 3.65
CA LEU A 131 2.93 -43.71 4.83
C LEU A 131 2.43 -45.15 5.10
N THR A 132 2.81 -46.13 4.27
CA THR A 132 2.56 -47.55 4.53
C THR A 132 3.70 -48.16 5.33
N THR A 133 4.93 -47.88 4.92
CA THR A 133 6.17 -48.49 5.43
C THR A 133 6.93 -47.58 6.39
N TYR A 134 6.61 -46.29 6.42
CA TYR A 134 7.36 -45.25 7.11
C TYR A 134 8.85 -45.22 6.71
N ALA A 135 9.14 -45.55 5.45
CA ALA A 135 10.47 -45.45 4.86
C ALA A 135 10.70 -44.06 4.27
N TRP A 136 11.82 -43.43 4.63
CA TRP A 136 12.23 -42.15 4.07
C TRP A 136 13.07 -42.33 2.80
N THR A 137 12.79 -41.49 1.81
CA THR A 137 13.58 -41.37 0.57
C THR A 137 13.92 -39.91 0.32
N GLN A 138 15.20 -39.60 0.12
CA GLN A 138 15.61 -38.28 -0.34
C GLN A 138 15.41 -38.20 -1.85
N LEU A 139 14.64 -37.20 -2.30
CA LEU A 139 14.38 -37.03 -3.72
C LEU A 139 15.51 -36.25 -4.42
N PRO A 140 15.76 -36.52 -5.72
CA PRO A 140 16.77 -35.81 -6.50
C PRO A 140 16.62 -34.29 -6.46
N GLN A 141 17.75 -33.59 -6.56
CA GLN A 141 17.77 -32.13 -6.67
C GLN A 141 18.29 -31.75 -8.06
N ALA A 142 17.41 -31.29 -8.93
CA ALA A 142 17.71 -30.87 -10.29
C ALA A 142 16.96 -29.59 -10.66
N GLY A 143 17.34 -28.95 -11.77
CA GLY A 143 16.71 -27.72 -12.26
C GLY A 143 17.10 -26.47 -11.48
N ALA A 144 16.14 -25.58 -11.25
CA ALA A 144 16.34 -24.30 -10.55
C ALA A 144 16.31 -24.48 -9.03
N ILE A 145 17.38 -25.05 -8.47
CA ILE A 145 17.42 -25.44 -7.05
C ILE A 145 17.35 -24.19 -6.15
N PRO A 146 16.35 -24.08 -5.25
CA PRO A 146 16.25 -22.97 -4.32
C PRO A 146 17.36 -23.04 -3.26
N ARG A 147 17.83 -21.88 -2.82
CA ARG A 147 18.72 -21.81 -1.64
C ARG A 147 17.99 -22.25 -0.38
N GLY A 148 18.75 -22.82 0.56
CA GLY A 148 18.25 -23.21 1.88
C GLY A 148 17.53 -22.09 2.61
N ARG A 149 16.36 -22.41 3.17
CA ARG A 149 15.44 -21.44 3.79
C ARG A 149 14.53 -22.06 4.84
N TYR A 150 14.04 -21.25 5.77
CA TYR A 150 12.99 -21.60 6.73
C TYR A 150 12.00 -20.44 6.88
N GLY A 151 10.83 -20.69 7.50
CA GLY A 151 9.78 -19.68 7.65
C GLY A 151 9.17 -19.27 6.31
N SER A 152 9.08 -20.24 5.41
CA SER A 152 8.67 -20.10 4.01
C SER A 152 7.14 -20.20 3.86
N ALA A 153 6.62 -19.79 2.71
CA ALA A 153 5.25 -20.07 2.29
C ALA A 153 5.19 -21.22 1.28
N GLY A 154 4.02 -21.82 1.11
CA GLY A 154 3.80 -22.93 0.19
C GLY A 154 3.51 -24.25 0.91
N GLY A 155 3.76 -25.36 0.23
CA GLY A 155 3.39 -26.71 0.65
C GLY A 155 2.95 -27.58 -0.52
N VAL A 156 2.31 -28.70 -0.20
CA VAL A 156 1.74 -29.63 -1.18
C VAL A 156 0.23 -29.65 -1.02
N PHE A 157 -0.48 -29.55 -2.14
CA PHE A 157 -1.93 -29.73 -2.14
C PHE A 157 -2.28 -31.20 -2.33
N ARG A 158 -3.35 -31.67 -1.68
CA ARG A 158 -3.80 -33.08 -1.68
C ARG A 158 -4.02 -33.74 -3.05
N THR A 159 -4.27 -32.94 -4.09
CA THR A 159 -4.38 -33.39 -5.49
C THR A 159 -3.36 -32.70 -6.41
N GLY A 160 -2.33 -32.10 -5.83
CA GLY A 160 -1.27 -31.40 -6.53
C GLY A 160 -0.25 -32.35 -7.14
N THR A 161 0.50 -31.85 -8.11
CA THR A 161 1.56 -32.59 -8.82
C THR A 161 2.96 -32.19 -8.38
N GLY A 162 3.05 -31.39 -7.32
CA GLY A 162 4.32 -30.89 -6.82
C GLY A 162 4.21 -30.09 -5.52
N LEU A 163 5.36 -29.56 -5.11
CA LEU A 163 5.55 -28.80 -3.88
C LEU A 163 5.91 -27.36 -4.21
N TYR A 164 5.21 -26.41 -3.59
CA TYR A 164 5.58 -24.99 -3.64
C TYR A 164 6.47 -24.59 -2.48
N LEU A 165 7.50 -23.80 -2.78
CA LEU A 165 8.39 -23.19 -1.81
C LEU A 165 8.62 -21.73 -2.17
N SER A 166 8.21 -20.83 -1.29
CA SER A 166 8.24 -19.39 -1.55
C SER A 166 8.80 -18.62 -0.37
N HIS A 167 9.53 -17.53 -0.65
CA HIS A 167 10.09 -16.63 0.37
C HIS A 167 10.94 -17.37 1.41
N GLY A 168 10.98 -16.92 2.67
CA GLY A 168 11.75 -17.55 3.74
C GLY A 168 13.07 -16.85 4.01
N PHE A 169 13.89 -17.43 4.88
CA PHE A 169 15.12 -16.82 5.39
C PHE A 169 16.23 -17.84 5.54
N ASN A 170 17.48 -17.44 5.25
CA ASN A 170 18.66 -18.30 5.40
C ASN A 170 19.59 -17.87 6.54
N LYS A 171 19.07 -17.13 7.54
CA LYS A 171 19.82 -16.46 8.63
C LYS A 171 20.54 -15.17 8.25
N LYS A 172 20.70 -14.87 6.95
CA LYS A 172 21.33 -13.63 6.47
C LYS A 172 20.40 -12.82 5.56
N VAL A 173 19.75 -13.50 4.63
CA VAL A 173 18.95 -12.93 3.55
C VAL A 173 17.55 -13.53 3.61
N ARG A 174 16.55 -12.64 3.50
CA ARG A 174 15.16 -13.01 3.26
C ARG A 174 14.92 -13.05 1.76
N TYR A 175 14.07 -13.94 1.31
CA TYR A 175 13.79 -14.12 -0.10
C TYR A 175 12.37 -13.69 -0.48
N ASP A 176 12.18 -13.37 -1.76
CA ASP A 176 10.93 -13.04 -2.47
C ASP A 176 10.70 -13.91 -3.72
N ASP A 177 11.56 -14.90 -3.94
CA ASP A 177 11.47 -15.88 -5.01
C ASP A 177 10.42 -16.99 -4.69
N THR A 178 9.95 -17.67 -5.73
CA THR A 178 8.97 -18.75 -5.63
C THR A 178 9.34 -19.90 -6.55
N PHE A 179 9.35 -21.12 -6.01
CA PHE A 179 9.73 -22.34 -6.71
C PHE A 179 8.63 -23.39 -6.62
N PHE A 180 8.61 -24.25 -7.62
CA PHE A 180 7.76 -25.42 -7.71
C PHE A 180 8.63 -26.66 -7.98
N TYR A 181 8.54 -27.67 -7.13
CA TYR A 181 9.18 -28.96 -7.34
C TYR A 181 8.18 -29.92 -8.00
N SER A 182 8.46 -30.34 -9.23
CA SER A 182 7.62 -31.31 -9.95
C SER A 182 7.90 -32.72 -9.44
N PHE A 183 6.86 -33.44 -8.98
CA PHE A 183 7.03 -34.84 -8.56
C PHE A 183 7.30 -35.77 -9.74
N ALA A 184 6.65 -35.53 -10.88
CA ALA A 184 6.81 -36.34 -12.08
C ALA A 184 8.22 -36.21 -12.68
N GLU A 185 8.77 -35.00 -12.67
CA GLU A 185 10.09 -34.71 -13.27
C GLU A 185 11.24 -34.71 -12.26
N GLN A 186 10.92 -34.77 -10.97
CA GLN A 186 11.88 -34.71 -9.85
C GLN A 186 12.86 -33.53 -9.97
N LYS A 187 12.34 -32.35 -10.29
CA LYS A 187 13.15 -31.13 -10.48
C LYS A 187 12.43 -29.87 -10.02
N TRP A 188 13.22 -28.88 -9.64
CA TRP A 188 12.75 -27.54 -9.31
C TRP A 188 12.59 -26.68 -10.56
N ILE A 189 11.50 -25.91 -10.58
CA ILE A 189 11.16 -24.93 -11.58
C ILE A 189 10.98 -23.60 -10.84
N GLU A 190 11.68 -22.56 -11.25
CA GLU A 190 11.43 -21.22 -10.74
C GLU A 190 10.13 -20.69 -11.35
N VAL A 191 9.20 -20.28 -10.49
CA VAL A 191 7.87 -19.79 -10.86
C VAL A 191 7.60 -18.41 -10.26
N THR A 192 8.67 -17.68 -9.92
CA THR A 192 8.60 -16.29 -9.47
C THR A 192 7.94 -15.44 -10.55
N PRO A 193 6.81 -14.77 -10.27
CA PRO A 193 6.17 -13.90 -11.25
C PRO A 193 6.95 -12.61 -11.44
N ALA A 194 6.74 -11.93 -12.58
CA ALA A 194 7.34 -10.63 -12.82
C ALA A 194 6.72 -9.57 -11.88
N GLY A 195 7.57 -8.90 -11.09
CA GLY A 195 7.16 -7.82 -10.16
C GLY A 195 7.77 -7.97 -8.76
N ASN A 196 7.87 -6.88 -8.01
CA ASN A 196 8.52 -6.85 -6.68
C ASN A 196 7.55 -7.11 -5.51
N LEU A 197 6.52 -7.93 -5.73
CA LEU A 197 5.48 -8.20 -4.75
C LEU A 197 5.16 -9.69 -4.68
N PRO A 198 5.09 -10.27 -3.47
CA PRO A 198 5.44 -9.69 -2.17
C PRO A 198 6.94 -9.42 -2.03
N GLY A 199 7.31 -8.35 -1.31
CA GLY A 199 8.71 -8.14 -0.95
C GLY A 199 9.21 -9.17 0.05
N ALA A 200 10.53 -9.39 0.06
CA ALA A 200 11.20 -10.45 0.81
C ALA A 200 10.80 -10.53 2.30
N ARG A 201 10.44 -11.73 2.77
CA ARG A 201 9.93 -11.98 4.14
C ARG A 201 10.09 -13.43 4.60
N CYS A 202 9.88 -13.67 5.90
CA CYS A 202 9.86 -15.00 6.52
C CYS A 202 8.89 -15.07 7.71
N LEU A 203 8.75 -16.25 8.33
CA LEU A 203 7.87 -16.50 9.48
C LEU A 203 6.39 -16.19 9.19
N VAL A 204 5.99 -16.48 7.96
CA VAL A 204 4.66 -16.22 7.42
C VAL A 204 3.68 -17.33 7.79
N GLY A 205 2.39 -17.00 7.86
CA GLY A 205 1.33 -18.01 7.84
C GLY A 205 1.00 -18.36 6.38
N THR A 206 0.79 -19.62 6.09
CA THR A 206 0.47 -20.09 4.72
C THR A 206 -0.45 -21.29 4.78
N THR A 207 -1.24 -21.46 3.72
CA THR A 207 -1.94 -22.72 3.43
C THR A 207 -2.17 -22.81 1.92
N MET A 208 -2.11 -24.02 1.38
CA MET A 208 -2.50 -24.28 -0.01
C MET A 208 -3.99 -23.97 -0.20
N LEU A 209 -4.39 -23.56 -1.40
CA LEU A 209 -5.78 -23.26 -1.77
C LEU A 209 -6.28 -24.14 -2.93
N THR A 210 -5.38 -24.49 -3.83
CA THR A 210 -5.60 -25.46 -4.91
C THR A 210 -4.28 -26.16 -5.20
N ALA A 211 -4.26 -27.02 -6.22
CA ALA A 211 -3.01 -27.59 -6.73
C ALA A 211 -1.98 -26.53 -7.14
N ASN A 212 -2.40 -25.31 -7.51
CA ASN A 212 -1.53 -24.28 -8.07
C ASN A 212 -1.71 -22.90 -7.42
N SER A 213 -2.27 -22.83 -6.21
CA SER A 213 -2.42 -21.58 -5.49
C SER A 213 -2.27 -21.75 -3.99
N PHE A 214 -1.77 -20.72 -3.32
CA PHE A 214 -1.60 -20.71 -1.87
C PHE A 214 -1.68 -19.28 -1.32
N THR A 215 -1.94 -19.18 -0.02
CA THR A 215 -1.97 -17.91 0.72
C THR A 215 -0.65 -17.63 1.40
N MET A 216 -0.36 -16.36 1.63
CA MET A 216 0.71 -15.94 2.51
C MET A 216 0.25 -14.76 3.36
N TYR A 217 0.40 -14.86 4.68
CA TYR A 217 -0.01 -13.87 5.65
C TYR A 217 1.15 -13.41 6.55
N GLY A 218 1.27 -12.10 6.73
CA GLY A 218 2.10 -11.48 7.75
C GLY A 218 3.59 -11.75 7.58
N GLY A 219 4.21 -12.22 8.66
CA GLY A 219 5.63 -12.51 8.74
C GLY A 219 6.49 -11.28 8.98
N CYS A 220 7.78 -11.42 8.75
CA CYS A 220 8.79 -10.39 8.96
C CYS A 220 9.58 -10.13 7.69
N GLY A 221 9.46 -8.91 7.17
CA GLY A 221 10.18 -8.49 5.98
C GLY A 221 11.59 -7.95 6.22
N SER A 222 12.31 -7.70 5.13
CA SER A 222 13.58 -6.96 5.10
C SER A 222 13.45 -5.61 4.38
N GLY A 223 14.27 -4.63 4.78
CA GLY A 223 14.26 -3.28 4.23
C GLY A 223 13.19 -2.37 4.86
N GLY A 224 13.42 -1.05 4.85
CA GLY A 224 12.57 -0.06 5.53
C GLY A 224 11.08 -0.05 5.11
N TYR A 225 10.73 -0.77 4.05
CA TYR A 225 9.42 -0.84 3.42
C TYR A 225 8.59 -2.08 3.79
N SER A 226 9.20 -3.16 4.32
CA SER A 226 8.46 -4.37 4.74
C SER A 226 8.46 -4.50 6.27
N PRO A 227 7.30 -4.29 6.95
CA PRO A 227 7.23 -4.29 8.41
C PRO A 227 7.47 -5.68 9.01
N CYS A 228 8.00 -5.71 10.23
CA CYS A 228 8.13 -6.92 11.05
C CYS A 228 7.56 -6.63 12.45
N PRO A 229 6.47 -7.31 12.87
CA PRO A 229 5.61 -8.17 12.06
C PRO A 229 4.79 -7.38 11.02
N SER A 230 4.36 -8.06 9.95
CA SER A 230 3.53 -7.53 8.88
C SER A 230 2.05 -7.89 9.07
N GLN A 231 1.17 -7.09 8.47
CA GLN A 231 -0.27 -7.31 8.37
C GLN A 231 -0.72 -7.50 6.92
N GLU A 232 0.25 -7.66 6.02
CA GLU A 232 -0.01 -7.85 4.61
C GLU A 232 -0.33 -9.31 4.32
N SER A 233 -1.18 -9.50 3.32
CA SER A 233 -1.65 -10.80 2.91
C SER A 233 -1.70 -10.89 1.40
N PHE A 234 -1.32 -12.05 0.87
CA PHE A 234 -1.15 -12.29 -0.55
C PHE A 234 -1.71 -13.66 -0.91
N ILE A 235 -2.17 -13.77 -2.15
CA ILE A 235 -2.56 -15.04 -2.76
C ILE A 235 -1.68 -15.21 -3.99
N PHE A 236 -0.95 -16.31 -4.05
CA PHE A 236 -0.23 -16.73 -5.25
C PHE A 236 -1.12 -17.62 -6.09
N ALA A 237 -1.09 -17.44 -7.40
CA ALA A 237 -1.69 -18.37 -8.36
C ALA A 237 -0.75 -18.60 -9.55
N ALA A 238 -0.77 -19.84 -10.03
CA ALA A 238 -0.04 -20.29 -11.20
C ALA A 238 -0.96 -21.06 -12.15
N ASN A 239 -0.86 -20.79 -13.45
CA ASN A 239 -1.46 -21.61 -14.49
C ASN A 239 -0.38 -22.14 -15.44
N PHE A 240 -0.05 -23.44 -15.36
CA PHE A 240 0.98 -24.04 -16.20
C PHE A 240 0.58 -24.15 -17.68
N ALA A 241 -0.71 -24.06 -18.01
CA ALA A 241 -1.17 -24.18 -19.40
C ALA A 241 -0.83 -22.93 -20.23
N ASP A 242 -0.95 -21.73 -19.66
CA ASP A 242 -0.65 -20.45 -20.33
C ASP A 242 0.64 -19.78 -19.82
N GLY A 243 1.27 -20.34 -18.79
CA GLY A 243 2.50 -19.81 -18.17
C GLY A 243 2.26 -18.63 -17.22
N SER A 244 1.03 -18.20 -17.00
CA SER A 244 0.73 -17.05 -16.15
C SER A 244 1.00 -17.33 -14.67
N ARG A 245 1.63 -16.37 -13.99
CA ARG A 245 1.98 -16.42 -12.57
C ARG A 245 1.70 -15.05 -11.99
N ASN A 246 0.99 -14.96 -10.86
CA ASN A 246 0.73 -13.69 -10.23
C ASN A 246 0.55 -13.80 -8.72
N TRP A 247 0.94 -12.73 -8.05
CA TRP A 247 0.56 -12.46 -6.67
C TRP A 247 -0.56 -11.42 -6.65
N VAL A 248 -1.58 -11.68 -5.86
CA VAL A 248 -2.65 -10.74 -5.58
C VAL A 248 -2.57 -10.35 -4.12
N LYS A 249 -2.34 -9.06 -3.86
CA LYS A 249 -2.40 -8.51 -2.50
C LYS A 249 -3.86 -8.39 -2.06
N THR A 250 -4.18 -8.95 -0.90
CA THR A 250 -5.53 -8.88 -0.33
C THR A 250 -5.66 -7.72 0.67
N ARG A 251 -6.86 -7.52 1.23
CA ARG A 251 -7.12 -6.37 2.10
C ARG A 251 -6.36 -6.50 3.42
N LYS A 252 -5.82 -5.38 3.92
CA LYS A 252 -5.16 -5.32 5.24
C LYS A 252 -6.22 -5.37 6.35
N CYS A 253 -6.22 -6.42 7.17
CA CYS A 253 -7.23 -6.57 8.22
C CYS A 253 -6.72 -7.22 9.49
N PRO A 254 -6.15 -8.44 9.46
CA PRO A 254 -5.75 -9.07 10.70
C PRO A 254 -4.58 -8.27 11.31
N PRO A 255 -4.35 -8.38 12.62
CA PRO A 255 -3.27 -7.65 13.27
C PRO A 255 -1.92 -8.02 12.67
N LYS A 256 -0.90 -7.19 12.91
CA LYS A 256 0.47 -7.53 12.53
C LYS A 256 0.91 -8.79 13.28
N LEU A 257 1.10 -9.90 12.57
CA LEU A 257 1.46 -11.19 13.15
C LEU A 257 2.66 -11.79 12.43
N GLN A 258 3.40 -12.60 13.17
CA GLN A 258 4.39 -13.55 12.66
C GLN A 258 4.15 -14.91 13.33
N ARG A 259 4.56 -16.01 12.70
CA ARG A 259 4.40 -17.37 13.26
C ARG A 259 2.94 -17.70 13.62
N ALA A 260 2.00 -17.15 12.86
CA ALA A 260 0.61 -17.56 12.87
C ALA A 260 0.44 -18.72 11.88
N ALA A 261 -0.52 -19.61 12.12
CA ALA A 261 -0.79 -20.71 11.21
C ALA A 261 -2.09 -20.46 10.46
N MET A 262 -2.16 -21.03 9.25
CA MET A 262 -3.36 -21.00 8.43
C MET A 262 -3.76 -22.41 8.03
N ALA A 263 -5.05 -22.61 7.82
CA ALA A 263 -5.61 -23.80 7.21
C ALA A 263 -6.76 -23.40 6.29
N PHE A 264 -7.20 -24.33 5.45
CA PHE A 264 -8.50 -24.18 4.80
C PHE A 264 -9.63 -24.00 5.80
N PHE A 265 -10.65 -23.27 5.36
CA PHE A 265 -11.88 -23.18 6.12
C PHE A 265 -12.70 -24.48 5.96
N PRO A 266 -13.21 -25.06 7.06
CA PRO A 266 -14.04 -26.27 6.97
C PRO A 266 -15.34 -26.06 6.19
N GLY A 267 -15.61 -26.92 5.21
CA GLY A 267 -16.85 -26.90 4.45
C GLY A 267 -16.99 -25.77 3.42
N ASP A 268 -15.99 -24.90 3.27
CA ASP A 268 -15.97 -23.84 2.27
C ASP A 268 -14.57 -23.66 1.66
N SER A 269 -14.37 -24.26 0.49
CA SER A 269 -13.11 -24.22 -0.26
C SER A 269 -12.70 -22.81 -0.73
N SER A 270 -13.60 -21.82 -0.68
CA SER A 270 -13.30 -20.43 -1.04
C SER A 270 -12.70 -19.62 0.11
N LYS A 271 -12.52 -20.23 1.29
CA LYS A 271 -12.07 -19.54 2.49
C LYS A 271 -10.85 -20.20 3.14
N ALA A 272 -10.10 -19.38 3.87
CA ALA A 272 -9.02 -19.83 4.73
C ALA A 272 -9.18 -19.24 6.13
N VAL A 273 -8.70 -19.95 7.15
CA VAL A 273 -8.71 -19.51 8.54
C VAL A 273 -7.28 -19.28 9.02
N LEU A 274 -7.07 -18.15 9.72
CA LEU A 274 -5.83 -17.76 10.36
C LEU A 274 -6.03 -17.69 11.87
N TYR A 275 -5.12 -18.29 12.62
CA TYR A 275 -5.15 -18.30 14.08
C TYR A 275 -3.78 -18.06 14.72
N GLY A 276 -3.78 -17.44 15.91
CA GLY A 276 -2.62 -17.18 16.74
C GLY A 276 -1.56 -16.24 16.14
N GLY A 277 -0.31 -16.43 16.55
CA GLY A 277 0.86 -15.65 16.14
C GLY A 277 1.51 -14.83 17.26
N ALA A 278 2.81 -14.55 17.13
CA ALA A 278 3.52 -13.62 18.00
C ALA A 278 2.87 -12.24 17.85
N LYS A 279 2.35 -11.66 18.95
CA LYS A 279 1.54 -10.42 18.99
C LYS A 279 0.03 -10.58 18.82
N ALA A 280 -0.51 -11.79 18.73
CA ALA A 280 -1.94 -11.98 18.94
C ALA A 280 -2.32 -11.56 20.39
N THR A 281 -3.44 -10.87 20.54
CA THR A 281 -3.87 -10.28 21.83
C THR A 281 -5.07 -10.98 22.46
N ALA A 282 -5.71 -11.92 21.75
CA ALA A 282 -6.88 -12.64 22.23
C ALA A 282 -6.79 -14.11 21.83
N GLY A 283 -6.99 -15.02 22.80
CA GLY A 283 -7.14 -16.45 22.56
C GLY A 283 -8.47 -16.75 21.86
N GLY A 284 -8.57 -17.90 21.19
CA GLY A 284 -9.77 -18.36 20.48
C GLY A 284 -10.19 -17.59 19.24
N VAL A 285 -9.77 -16.34 19.07
CA VAL A 285 -10.24 -15.50 17.97
C VAL A 285 -9.54 -15.87 16.67
N VAL A 286 -10.33 -16.11 15.62
CA VAL A 286 -9.84 -16.45 14.29
C VAL A 286 -10.09 -15.32 13.30
N ASN A 287 -9.29 -15.26 12.25
CA ASN A 287 -9.54 -14.38 11.12
C ASN A 287 -9.81 -15.25 9.90
N VAL A 288 -10.94 -15.02 9.23
CA VAL A 288 -11.36 -15.77 8.06
C VAL A 288 -11.13 -14.90 6.83
N LEU A 289 -10.34 -15.41 5.88
CA LEU A 289 -10.12 -14.82 4.57
C LEU A 289 -11.13 -15.40 3.58
N ASP A 290 -11.89 -14.54 2.93
CA ASP A 290 -12.61 -14.85 1.71
C ASP A 290 -11.66 -14.66 0.52
N VAL A 291 -11.26 -15.78 -0.10
CA VAL A 291 -10.22 -15.79 -1.14
C VAL A 291 -10.65 -14.99 -2.38
N PRO A 292 -11.88 -15.13 -2.92
CA PRO A 292 -12.29 -14.39 -4.12
C PRO A 292 -12.32 -12.88 -3.93
N SER A 293 -12.86 -12.39 -2.81
CA SER A 293 -12.97 -10.94 -2.55
C SER A 293 -11.71 -10.34 -1.90
N GLY A 294 -10.81 -11.18 -1.39
CA GLY A 294 -9.67 -10.78 -0.57
C GLY A 294 -10.09 -10.11 0.75
N ALA A 295 -11.35 -10.26 1.17
CA ALA A 295 -11.88 -9.66 2.38
C ALA A 295 -11.60 -10.55 3.59
N TRP A 296 -11.42 -9.92 4.73
CA TRP A 296 -11.17 -10.62 5.98
C TRP A 296 -12.24 -10.26 7.01
N THR A 297 -12.64 -11.27 7.77
CA THR A 297 -13.61 -11.16 8.85
C THR A 297 -12.98 -11.72 10.12
N ARG A 298 -12.95 -10.91 11.18
CA ARG A 298 -12.56 -11.39 12.50
C ARG A 298 -13.76 -12.08 13.15
N VAL A 299 -13.60 -13.30 13.63
CA VAL A 299 -14.69 -14.13 14.17
C VAL A 299 -14.30 -14.63 15.55
N VAL A 300 -15.25 -14.63 16.47
CA VAL A 300 -15.14 -15.28 17.79
C VAL A 300 -15.93 -16.59 17.73
N PRO A 301 -15.27 -17.75 17.54
CA PRO A 301 -15.92 -19.05 17.60
C PRO A 301 -16.50 -19.30 19.00
N GLY A 302 -17.57 -20.11 19.05
CA GLY A 302 -18.09 -20.65 20.31
C GLY A 302 -17.31 -21.88 20.77
N GLY A 303 -17.99 -22.80 21.44
CA GLY A 303 -17.44 -24.09 21.86
C GLY A 303 -17.30 -24.26 23.37
N SER A 304 -16.87 -25.45 23.79
CA SER A 304 -16.78 -25.85 25.20
C SER A 304 -15.50 -25.35 25.89
N ALA A 305 -14.49 -24.96 25.11
CA ALA A 305 -13.22 -24.45 25.61
C ALA A 305 -12.60 -23.51 24.58
N VAL A 306 -11.64 -22.68 25.01
CA VAL A 306 -11.01 -21.68 24.15
C VAL A 306 -9.49 -21.83 24.18
N PRO A 307 -8.81 -21.98 23.02
CA PRO A 307 -7.36 -22.09 23.01
C PRO A 307 -6.72 -20.75 23.38
N ALA A 308 -5.78 -20.80 24.34
CA ALA A 308 -4.94 -19.66 24.70
C ALA A 308 -4.13 -19.15 23.50
N VAL A 309 -3.70 -17.89 23.57
CA VAL A 309 -2.84 -17.28 22.54
C VAL A 309 -1.59 -18.13 22.35
N ARG A 310 -1.36 -18.57 21.11
CA ARG A 310 -0.23 -19.41 20.73
C ARG A 310 0.46 -18.92 19.48
N GLN A 311 1.73 -19.22 19.34
CA GLN A 311 2.55 -18.94 18.16
C GLN A 311 3.33 -20.18 17.76
N ALA A 312 3.78 -20.24 16.50
CA ALA A 312 4.57 -21.37 15.98
C ALA A 312 3.89 -22.74 16.18
N HIS A 313 2.56 -22.72 16.26
CA HIS A 313 1.71 -23.90 16.18
C HIS A 313 1.47 -24.23 14.72
N THR A 314 0.88 -25.39 14.47
CA THR A 314 0.58 -25.85 13.11
C THR A 314 -0.89 -26.23 13.00
N MET A 315 -1.44 -26.12 11.80
CA MET A 315 -2.86 -26.30 11.53
C MET A 315 -3.05 -27.10 10.25
N THR A 316 -4.00 -28.04 10.26
CA THR A 316 -4.38 -28.79 9.07
C THR A 316 -5.88 -28.98 8.99
N LEU A 317 -6.42 -29.02 7.78
CA LEU A 317 -7.82 -29.35 7.54
C LEU A 317 -7.97 -30.87 7.52
N VAL A 318 -8.82 -31.39 8.39
CA VAL A 318 -9.37 -32.73 8.26
C VAL A 318 -10.59 -32.63 7.35
N TYR A 319 -10.47 -33.20 6.16
CA TYR A 319 -11.48 -33.11 5.11
C TYR A 319 -12.16 -34.44 4.83
N ASN A 320 -13.41 -34.40 4.39
CA ASN A 320 -14.12 -35.56 3.89
C ASN A 320 -14.89 -35.18 2.63
N THR A 321 -14.42 -35.64 1.48
CA THR A 321 -15.02 -35.29 0.18
C THR A 321 -16.45 -35.79 0.03
N ALA A 322 -16.84 -36.84 0.77
CA ALA A 322 -18.21 -37.35 0.79
C ALA A 322 -19.11 -36.59 1.78
N SER A 323 -18.54 -35.90 2.76
CA SER A 323 -19.28 -35.15 3.78
C SER A 323 -18.56 -33.84 4.17
N PRO A 324 -18.61 -32.80 3.33
CA PRO A 324 -17.97 -31.51 3.60
C PRO A 324 -18.46 -30.82 4.89
N SER A 325 -19.66 -31.15 5.36
CA SER A 325 -20.20 -30.65 6.63
C SER A 325 -19.50 -31.24 7.86
N SER A 326 -18.75 -32.32 7.70
CA SER A 326 -18.01 -32.98 8.76
C SER A 326 -16.56 -32.53 8.87
N GLU A 327 -16.11 -31.60 8.02
CA GLU A 327 -14.75 -31.08 8.04
C GLU A 327 -14.47 -30.25 9.30
N TYR A 328 -13.21 -30.22 9.71
CA TYR A 328 -12.75 -29.42 10.84
C TYR A 328 -11.26 -29.14 10.73
N VAL A 329 -10.79 -28.10 11.42
CA VAL A 329 -9.35 -27.82 11.53
C VAL A 329 -8.80 -28.39 12.82
N LEU A 330 -7.66 -29.07 12.73
CA LEU A 330 -6.86 -29.46 13.88
C LEU A 330 -5.69 -28.50 14.06
N VAL A 331 -5.43 -28.14 15.30
CA VAL A 331 -4.32 -27.30 15.73
C VAL A 331 -3.46 -28.11 16.68
N PHE A 332 -2.15 -28.14 16.45
CA PHE A 332 -1.21 -28.84 17.32
C PHE A 332 -0.11 -27.93 17.85
N GLY A 333 0.15 -28.06 19.14
CA GLY A 333 1.35 -27.56 19.80
C GLY A 333 1.54 -26.05 19.73
N GLY A 334 2.79 -25.65 19.52
CA GLY A 334 3.25 -24.27 19.54
C GLY A 334 3.72 -23.80 20.92
N GLN A 335 3.80 -22.49 21.09
CA GLN A 335 4.23 -21.85 22.32
C GLN A 335 3.12 -20.97 22.90
N VAL A 336 2.78 -21.19 24.17
CA VAL A 336 1.78 -20.45 24.96
C VAL A 336 2.48 -19.85 26.17
N SER A 337 2.41 -18.52 26.33
CA SER A 337 3.01 -17.81 27.48
C SER A 337 4.49 -18.17 27.75
N GLY A 338 5.26 -18.47 26.70
CA GLY A 338 6.66 -18.87 26.81
C GLY A 338 6.90 -20.38 26.87
N ALA A 339 5.92 -21.19 27.25
CA ALA A 339 6.03 -22.65 27.35
C ALA A 339 5.60 -23.34 26.05
N LEU A 340 6.27 -24.46 25.72
CA LEU A 340 5.84 -25.33 24.62
C LEU A 340 4.65 -26.17 25.07
N THR A 341 3.74 -26.49 24.15
CA THR A 341 2.60 -27.39 24.38
C THR A 341 2.53 -28.50 23.32
N ASN A 342 1.86 -29.61 23.65
CA ASN A 342 1.46 -30.68 22.74
C ASN A 342 -0.07 -30.84 22.69
N GLU A 343 -0.82 -29.83 23.14
CA GLU A 343 -2.28 -29.82 23.04
C GLU A 343 -2.74 -29.94 21.60
N ILE A 344 -3.85 -30.68 21.42
CA ILE A 344 -4.60 -30.75 20.17
C ILE A 344 -5.91 -29.98 20.35
N TRP A 345 -6.14 -28.98 19.51
CA TRP A 345 -7.41 -28.26 19.48
C TRP A 345 -8.13 -28.54 18.17
N ARG A 346 -9.45 -28.62 18.25
CA ARG A 346 -10.34 -28.81 17.10
C ARG A 346 -11.20 -27.57 16.93
N LEU A 347 -11.23 -27.02 15.73
CA LEU A 347 -12.16 -25.99 15.28
C LEU A 347 -13.17 -26.64 14.33
N SER A 348 -14.36 -26.94 14.84
CA SER A 348 -15.46 -27.56 14.07
C SER A 348 -16.45 -26.52 13.60
N GLY A 349 -17.28 -26.87 12.63
CA GLY A 349 -18.32 -26.01 12.10
C GLY A 349 -17.96 -25.41 10.74
N THR A 350 -18.96 -25.12 9.94
CA THR A 350 -18.83 -24.72 8.53
C THR A 350 -19.37 -23.32 8.27
N THR A 351 -19.84 -22.61 9.30
CA THR A 351 -20.36 -21.25 9.15
C THR A 351 -19.89 -20.30 10.23
N THR A 352 -19.76 -19.03 9.83
CA THR A 352 -19.56 -17.89 10.72
C THR A 352 -20.88 -17.17 11.04
N ALA A 353 -22.00 -17.61 10.46
CA ALA A 353 -23.31 -16.99 10.64
C ALA A 353 -23.78 -17.09 12.11
N GLY A 354 -24.29 -15.98 12.65
CA GLY A 354 -24.72 -15.89 14.05
C GLY A 354 -23.59 -15.82 15.08
N LEU A 355 -22.31 -15.93 14.68
CA LEU A 355 -21.19 -15.72 15.58
C LEU A 355 -20.81 -14.23 15.67
N PRO A 356 -20.34 -13.77 16.84
CA PRO A 356 -19.78 -12.43 16.98
C PRO A 356 -18.63 -12.27 15.99
N ASN A 357 -18.83 -11.37 15.04
CA ASN A 357 -17.86 -11.09 14.00
C ASN A 357 -17.72 -9.59 13.76
N LYS A 358 -16.57 -9.21 13.23
CA LYS A 358 -16.28 -7.84 12.82
C LYS A 358 -15.63 -7.91 11.45
N ALA A 359 -16.36 -7.46 10.43
CA ALA A 359 -15.77 -7.18 9.14
C ALA A 359 -14.65 -6.16 9.34
N CYS A 360 -13.47 -6.48 8.83
CA CYS A 360 -12.38 -5.54 8.92
C CYS A 360 -12.61 -4.38 7.99
N GLN A 361 -12.78 -3.21 8.61
CA GLN A 361 -12.94 -1.95 7.90
C GLN A 361 -11.60 -1.57 7.28
N ILE A 362 -11.65 -1.13 6.03
CA ILE A 362 -10.50 -0.52 5.37
C ILE A 362 -10.21 0.77 6.15
N GLY A 363 -9.10 0.82 6.88
CA GLY A 363 -8.67 2.04 7.55
C GLY A 363 -8.45 3.12 6.49
N PHE A 364 -9.07 4.29 6.69
CA PHE A 364 -8.85 5.44 5.84
C PHE A 364 -7.38 5.88 5.92
N ASP A 365 -6.65 5.89 4.79
CA ASP A 365 -5.25 6.29 4.77
C ASP A 365 -5.14 7.82 4.69
N PHE A 366 -4.84 8.45 5.84
CA PHE A 366 -4.64 9.91 5.93
C PHE A 366 -3.57 10.46 4.98
N ARG A 367 -2.68 9.61 4.43
CA ARG A 367 -1.71 10.01 3.39
C ARG A 367 -2.39 10.50 2.12
N ILE A 368 -3.55 9.95 1.78
CA ILE A 368 -4.32 10.38 0.61
C ILE A 368 -4.84 11.81 0.83
N LEU A 369 -5.40 12.12 2.01
CA LEU A 369 -5.84 13.48 2.34
C LEU A 369 -4.67 14.45 2.42
N HIS A 370 -3.57 14.06 3.07
CA HIS A 370 -2.36 14.88 3.11
C HIS A 370 -1.90 15.24 1.70
N GLY A 371 -1.73 14.24 0.82
CA GLY A 371 -1.31 14.44 -0.56
C GLY A 371 -2.28 15.32 -1.36
N LEU A 372 -3.59 15.05 -1.27
CA LEU A 372 -4.62 15.82 -1.97
C LEU A 372 -4.64 17.30 -1.54
N PHE A 373 -4.58 17.56 -0.24
CA PHE A 373 -4.62 18.92 0.29
C PHE A 373 -3.33 19.68 0.00
N MET A 374 -2.18 19.01 0.06
CA MET A 374 -0.90 19.61 -0.34
C MET A 374 -0.86 19.92 -1.84
N TRP A 375 -1.44 19.05 -2.68
CA TRP A 375 -1.57 19.30 -4.12
C TRP A 375 -2.52 20.47 -4.43
N LEU A 376 -3.72 20.50 -3.85
CA LEU A 376 -4.65 21.63 -4.02
C LEU A 376 -4.03 22.96 -3.60
N SER A 377 -3.24 22.96 -2.52
CA SER A 377 -2.54 24.16 -2.05
C SER A 377 -1.35 24.55 -2.93
N TRP A 378 -0.30 23.72 -2.93
CA TRP A 378 1.01 24.04 -3.50
C TRP A 378 1.11 23.73 -4.98
N GLY A 379 0.31 22.80 -5.50
CA GLY A 379 0.16 22.53 -6.93
C GLY A 379 -0.68 23.60 -7.62
N LEU A 380 -1.87 23.89 -7.09
CA LEU A 380 -2.87 24.66 -7.82
C LEU A 380 -3.10 26.09 -7.29
N LEU A 381 -3.60 26.23 -6.06
CA LEU A 381 -4.16 27.49 -5.56
C LEU A 381 -3.09 28.57 -5.34
N LEU A 382 -2.00 28.24 -4.62
CA LEU A 382 -0.96 29.22 -4.32
C LEU A 382 -0.21 29.66 -5.58
N PRO A 383 0.24 28.76 -6.49
CA PRO A 383 0.78 29.20 -7.79
C PRO A 383 -0.24 30.00 -8.61
N GLY A 384 -1.49 29.56 -8.69
CA GLY A 384 -2.56 30.25 -9.43
C GLY A 384 -2.78 31.69 -8.96
N GLY A 385 -2.76 31.93 -7.64
CA GLY A 385 -2.85 33.28 -7.08
C GLY A 385 -1.64 34.17 -7.43
N ILE A 386 -0.43 33.60 -7.58
CA ILE A 386 0.77 34.33 -8.00
C ILE A 386 0.67 34.68 -9.48
N PHE A 387 0.19 33.74 -10.31
CA PHE A 387 -0.08 33.96 -11.73
C PHE A 387 -1.09 35.09 -11.95
N ALA A 388 -2.20 35.07 -11.21
CA ALA A 388 -3.20 36.15 -11.26
C ALA A 388 -2.59 37.51 -10.94
N ALA A 389 -1.79 37.61 -9.87
CA ALA A 389 -1.12 38.86 -9.48
C ALA A 389 -0.08 39.36 -10.49
N ARG A 390 0.52 38.46 -11.27
CA ARG A 390 1.52 38.82 -12.29
C ARG A 390 0.88 39.26 -13.61
N PHE A 391 -0.09 38.49 -14.11
CA PHE A 391 -0.56 38.61 -15.50
C PHE A 391 -1.86 39.40 -15.62
N LEU A 392 -2.73 39.39 -14.60
CA LEU A 392 -4.01 40.12 -14.65
C LEU A 392 -3.90 41.57 -14.20
N LYS A 393 -2.67 42.08 -13.95
CA LYS A 393 -2.44 43.43 -13.42
C LYS A 393 -2.91 44.55 -14.35
N HIS A 394 -2.96 44.29 -15.65
CA HIS A 394 -3.35 45.24 -16.70
C HIS A 394 -4.83 45.14 -17.08
N SER A 395 -5.58 44.19 -16.51
CA SER A 395 -7.01 44.06 -16.80
C SER A 395 -7.79 45.22 -16.18
N SER A 396 -8.77 45.74 -16.93
CA SER A 396 -9.69 46.79 -16.49
C SER A 396 -10.80 46.29 -15.57
N ALA A 397 -10.96 44.97 -15.42
CA ALA A 397 -12.00 44.37 -14.60
C ALA A 397 -11.82 44.72 -13.10
N LYS A 398 -12.90 45.18 -12.47
CA LYS A 398 -12.91 45.58 -11.05
C LYS A 398 -14.04 44.91 -10.24
N PRO A 399 -13.94 43.60 -9.94
CA PRO A 399 -14.90 42.94 -9.07
C PRO A 399 -14.93 43.62 -7.70
N ARG A 400 -16.13 44.04 -7.25
CA ARG A 400 -16.33 44.75 -5.97
C ARG A 400 -15.41 45.98 -5.79
N GLY A 401 -15.11 46.68 -6.88
CA GLY A 401 -14.30 47.90 -6.87
C GLY A 401 -12.78 47.68 -6.74
N LEU A 402 -12.32 46.43 -6.63
CA LEU A 402 -10.89 46.10 -6.54
C LEU A 402 -10.37 45.62 -7.89
N PRO A 403 -9.11 45.93 -8.28
CA PRO A 403 -8.49 45.35 -9.46
C PRO A 403 -8.57 43.82 -9.41
N ILE A 404 -8.99 43.19 -10.51
CA ILE A 404 -9.25 41.74 -10.57
C ILE A 404 -8.08 40.88 -10.05
N TRP A 405 -6.84 41.24 -10.40
CA TRP A 405 -5.65 40.54 -9.91
C TRP A 405 -5.54 40.55 -8.38
N PHE A 406 -5.90 41.68 -7.76
CA PHE A 406 -5.80 41.90 -6.32
C PHE A 406 -6.94 41.19 -5.59
N PHE A 407 -8.14 41.23 -6.17
CA PHE A 407 -9.30 40.49 -5.69
C PHE A 407 -9.03 38.98 -5.65
N ILE A 408 -8.58 38.41 -6.78
CA ILE A 408 -8.27 36.98 -6.89
C ILE A 408 -7.14 36.61 -5.93
N HIS A 409 -6.03 37.36 -5.92
CA HIS A 409 -4.89 37.07 -5.07
C HIS A 409 -5.24 37.09 -3.57
N ARG A 410 -6.06 38.05 -3.12
CA ARG A 410 -6.46 38.17 -1.71
C ARG A 410 -7.42 37.07 -1.25
N ILE A 411 -8.13 36.41 -2.16
CA ILE A 411 -9.06 35.32 -1.84
C ILE A 411 -8.37 33.96 -1.95
N VAL A 412 -7.68 33.72 -3.06
CA VAL A 412 -7.08 32.42 -3.36
C VAL A 412 -5.90 32.12 -2.43
N MET A 413 -5.10 33.13 -2.03
CA MET A 413 -3.93 32.90 -1.17
C MET A 413 -4.29 32.36 0.21
N PRO A 414 -5.22 32.97 0.98
CA PRO A 414 -5.63 32.40 2.26
C PRO A 414 -6.27 31.01 2.13
N ILE A 415 -7.11 30.79 1.12
CA ILE A 415 -7.74 29.48 0.88
C ILE A 415 -6.66 28.42 0.64
N GLY A 416 -5.70 28.71 -0.24
CA GLY A 416 -4.56 27.82 -0.49
C GLY A 416 -3.77 27.53 0.79
N LEU A 417 -3.52 28.53 1.63
CA LEU A 417 -2.81 28.34 2.90
C LEU A 417 -3.62 27.52 3.92
N CYS A 418 -4.94 27.66 3.96
CA CYS A 418 -5.81 26.80 4.77
C CYS A 418 -5.72 25.33 4.32
N PHE A 419 -5.72 25.05 3.01
CA PHE A 419 -5.48 23.70 2.50
C PHE A 419 -4.11 23.16 2.91
N ALA A 420 -3.04 23.99 2.86
CA ALA A 420 -1.71 23.58 3.33
C ALA A 420 -1.72 23.22 4.82
N LEU A 421 -2.36 24.02 5.67
CA LEU A 421 -2.45 23.76 7.11
C LEU A 421 -3.25 22.49 7.41
N LEU A 422 -4.39 22.28 6.76
CA LEU A 422 -5.18 21.04 6.89
C LEU A 422 -4.38 19.82 6.40
N GLY A 423 -3.68 19.94 5.28
CA GLY A 423 -2.73 18.93 4.81
C GLY A 423 -1.67 18.62 5.86
N PHE A 424 -1.11 19.64 6.51
CA PHE A 424 -0.09 19.47 7.55
C PHE A 424 -0.66 18.80 8.81
N ILE A 425 -1.90 19.10 9.19
CA ILE A 425 -2.62 18.41 10.26
C ILE A 425 -2.79 16.92 9.91
N PHE A 426 -3.18 16.59 8.67
CA PHE A 426 -3.25 15.18 8.26
C PHE A 426 -1.87 14.50 8.32
N ALA A 427 -0.78 15.22 8.04
CA ALA A 427 0.59 14.72 8.21
C ALA A 427 0.87 14.25 9.65
N TRP A 428 0.32 14.94 10.65
CA TRP A 428 0.46 14.59 12.07
C TRP A 428 -0.17 13.23 12.42
N PHE A 429 -1.31 12.89 11.80
CA PHE A 429 -1.99 11.61 12.02
C PHE A 429 -1.34 10.44 11.26
N ILE A 430 -0.46 10.73 10.29
CA ILE A 430 0.33 9.73 9.59
C ILE A 430 1.55 9.42 10.46
N THR A 431 1.45 8.38 11.29
CA THR A 431 2.46 7.85 12.25
C THR A 431 3.94 8.18 11.94
N GLY A 432 4.76 8.34 12.98
CA GLY A 432 6.12 8.96 13.03
C GLY A 432 7.18 8.65 11.96
N LYS A 433 6.93 7.77 10.98
CA LYS A 433 7.75 7.61 9.78
C LYS A 433 7.56 8.70 8.71
N HIS A 434 6.48 9.49 8.74
CA HIS A 434 6.29 10.59 7.79
C HIS A 434 7.40 11.64 7.91
N PHE A 435 7.79 11.97 9.15
CA PHE A 435 8.87 12.91 9.44
C PHE A 435 10.28 12.31 9.26
N THR A 436 10.40 11.01 8.99
CA THR A 436 11.68 10.35 8.68
C THR A 436 11.97 10.25 7.18
N ALA A 437 11.04 10.67 6.31
CA ALA A 437 11.25 10.77 4.86
C ALA A 437 12.09 12.02 4.55
N LEU A 438 13.42 11.89 4.73
CA LEU A 438 14.27 13.02 5.08
C LEU A 438 14.54 14.10 4.01
N PRO A 439 14.14 14.02 2.72
CA PRO A 439 13.97 15.24 1.95
C PRO A 439 12.55 15.81 2.08
N HIS A 440 11.50 15.01 1.86
CA HIS A 440 10.12 15.49 1.78
C HIS A 440 9.62 16.16 3.08
N ALA A 441 9.94 15.58 4.24
CA ALA A 441 9.50 16.11 5.52
C ALA A 441 10.15 17.47 5.84
N ILE A 442 11.47 17.59 5.59
CA ILE A 442 12.22 18.82 5.86
C ILE A 442 11.76 19.94 4.92
N PHE A 443 11.69 19.66 3.62
CA PHE A 443 11.18 20.63 2.65
C PHE A 443 9.73 21.03 2.97
N GLY A 444 8.88 20.08 3.38
CA GLY A 444 7.49 20.35 3.76
C GLY A 444 7.35 21.32 4.93
N VAL A 445 8.14 21.15 6.00
CA VAL A 445 8.14 22.08 7.14
C VAL A 445 8.63 23.47 6.71
N LEU A 446 9.76 23.54 6.01
CA LEU A 446 10.35 24.80 5.56
C LEU A 446 9.40 25.60 4.65
N VAL A 447 8.78 24.93 3.68
CA VAL A 447 7.83 25.54 2.76
C VAL A 447 6.58 26.05 3.49
N THR A 448 6.07 25.27 4.45
CA THR A 448 4.90 25.67 5.26
C THR A 448 5.21 26.92 6.08
N LEU A 449 6.38 27.00 6.71
CA LEU A 449 6.82 28.19 7.46
C LEU A 449 6.95 29.41 6.54
N LEU A 450 7.59 29.28 5.37
CA LEU A 450 7.72 30.38 4.41
C LEU A 450 6.36 30.87 3.91
N GLY A 451 5.39 29.97 3.71
CA GLY A 451 4.01 30.30 3.36
C GLY A 451 3.29 31.07 4.45
N LEU A 452 3.38 30.63 5.72
CA LEU A 452 2.77 31.29 6.88
C LEU A 452 3.36 32.67 7.18
N LEU A 453 4.64 32.89 6.83
CA LEU A 453 5.27 34.21 6.94
C LEU A 453 4.72 35.22 5.91
N GLN A 454 4.09 34.78 4.81
CA GLN A 454 3.58 35.71 3.79
C GLN A 454 2.40 36.58 4.29
N PRO A 455 1.35 36.04 4.94
CA PRO A 455 0.31 36.86 5.54
C PRO A 455 0.84 37.80 6.63
N VAL A 456 1.77 37.34 7.47
CA VAL A 456 2.41 38.18 8.50
C VAL A 456 3.15 39.34 7.85
N ASN A 457 3.96 39.06 6.83
CA ASN A 457 4.63 40.09 6.04
C ASN A 457 3.63 41.03 5.35
N ALA A 458 2.51 40.52 4.84
CA ALA A 458 1.47 41.33 4.20
C ALA A 458 0.74 42.26 5.17
N TYR A 459 0.63 41.91 6.46
CA TYR A 459 0.09 42.79 7.50
C TYR A 459 0.94 44.05 7.68
N PHE A 460 2.28 43.92 7.63
CA PHE A 460 3.22 45.04 7.74
C PHE A 460 3.45 45.80 6.41
N ARG A 461 2.55 45.67 5.45
CA ARG A 461 2.68 46.28 4.11
C ARG A 461 2.74 47.82 4.19
N PRO A 462 3.85 48.47 3.79
CA PRO A 462 3.94 49.93 3.76
C PRO A 462 3.03 50.55 2.69
N HIS A 463 2.56 51.78 2.95
CA HIS A 463 1.75 52.56 2.00
C HIS A 463 2.43 52.64 0.61
N PRO A 464 1.68 52.58 -0.50
CA PRO A 464 2.25 52.64 -1.85
C PRO A 464 2.90 54.01 -2.13
N ASN A 465 4.19 54.13 -1.83
CA ASN A 465 5.06 55.22 -2.27
C ASN A 465 6.34 54.62 -2.92
N PRO A 466 6.57 54.83 -4.24
CA PRO A 466 7.70 54.23 -4.96
C PRO A 466 9.07 54.77 -4.53
N LEU A 467 9.14 55.91 -3.84
CA LEU A 467 10.39 56.50 -3.33
C LEU A 467 10.78 55.96 -1.94
N ASN A 468 9.91 55.19 -1.28
CA ASN A 468 10.15 54.68 0.06
C ASN A 468 10.99 53.39 0.04
N CYS A 469 12.20 53.42 0.62
CA CYS A 469 13.08 52.26 0.75
C CYS A 469 12.43 51.09 1.49
N LYS A 470 11.59 51.35 2.52
CA LYS A 470 10.83 50.31 3.23
C LYS A 470 9.83 49.61 2.30
N ARG A 471 9.18 50.36 1.41
CA ARG A 471 8.23 49.82 0.42
C ARG A 471 8.94 48.96 -0.63
N LYS A 472 10.14 49.36 -1.08
CA LYS A 472 10.96 48.56 -2.01
C LYS A 472 11.43 47.27 -1.35
N PHE A 473 11.98 47.35 -0.13
CA PHE A 473 12.43 46.19 0.63
C PHE A 473 11.30 45.18 0.87
N TRP A 474 10.13 45.64 1.33
CA TRP A 474 8.95 44.80 1.51
C TRP A 474 8.53 44.09 0.21
N GLN A 475 8.58 44.79 -0.93
CA GLN A 475 8.25 44.18 -2.24
C GLN A 475 9.21 43.05 -2.60
N TYR A 476 10.51 43.23 -2.39
CA TYR A 476 11.50 42.18 -2.63
C TYR A 476 11.25 40.97 -1.72
N LEU A 477 11.08 41.20 -0.42
CA LEU A 477 10.83 40.13 0.55
C LEU A 477 9.56 39.34 0.24
N HIS A 478 8.46 40.04 -0.09
CA HIS A 478 7.19 39.41 -0.43
C HIS A 478 7.24 38.66 -1.77
N TRP A 479 7.81 39.27 -2.82
CA TRP A 479 7.86 38.65 -4.15
C TRP A 479 8.78 37.45 -4.22
N TRP A 480 10.01 37.58 -3.71
CA TRP A 480 10.97 36.48 -3.75
C TRP A 480 10.63 35.42 -2.71
N GLY A 481 10.23 35.82 -1.50
CA GLY A 481 9.77 34.86 -0.47
C GLY A 481 8.59 34.02 -0.95
N GLY A 482 7.57 34.65 -1.52
CA GLY A 482 6.40 33.94 -2.05
C GLY A 482 6.71 33.01 -3.23
N ARG A 483 7.56 33.44 -4.17
CA ARG A 483 7.97 32.61 -5.32
C ARG A 483 8.85 31.43 -4.91
N THR A 484 9.81 31.66 -4.01
CA THR A 484 10.65 30.59 -3.47
C THR A 484 9.81 29.56 -2.75
N ALA A 485 8.85 29.99 -1.92
CA ALA A 485 7.90 29.08 -1.26
C ALA A 485 7.09 28.26 -2.28
N ALA A 486 6.58 28.89 -3.34
CA ALA A 486 5.81 28.20 -4.38
C ALA A 486 6.64 27.16 -5.14
N VAL A 487 7.88 27.49 -5.56
CA VAL A 487 8.77 26.57 -6.27
C VAL A 487 9.14 25.38 -5.39
N LEU A 488 9.56 25.64 -4.15
CA LEU A 488 9.89 24.58 -3.21
C LEU A 488 8.67 23.73 -2.87
N GLY A 489 7.47 24.32 -2.79
CA GLY A 489 6.22 23.61 -2.61
C GLY A 489 5.89 22.66 -3.76
N LEU A 490 6.05 23.12 -5.01
CA LEU A 490 5.87 22.28 -6.20
C LEU A 490 6.83 21.09 -6.20
N VAL A 491 8.12 21.33 -5.94
CA VAL A 491 9.14 20.26 -5.81
C VAL A 491 8.75 19.29 -4.69
N ASN A 492 8.28 19.80 -3.55
CA ASN A 492 7.92 18.96 -2.43
C ASN A 492 6.67 18.10 -2.69
N VAL A 493 5.71 18.60 -3.46
CA VAL A 493 4.58 17.80 -3.97
C VAL A 493 5.08 16.67 -4.88
N GLY A 494 6.03 16.95 -5.78
CA GLY A 494 6.66 15.94 -6.62
C GLY A 494 7.36 14.83 -5.81
N LEU A 495 8.10 15.21 -4.76
CA LEU A 495 8.69 14.25 -3.82
C LEU A 495 7.62 13.41 -3.09
N GLY A 496 6.50 14.02 -2.71
CA GLY A 496 5.37 13.34 -2.08
C GLY A 496 4.72 12.31 -3.00
N VAL A 497 4.49 12.66 -4.28
CA VAL A 497 4.00 11.74 -5.31
C VAL A 497 4.97 10.56 -5.50
N TRP A 498 6.27 10.84 -5.53
CA TRP A 498 7.29 9.81 -5.61
C TRP A 498 7.25 8.83 -4.44
N HIS A 499 7.11 9.32 -3.21
CA HIS A 499 6.94 8.46 -2.04
C HIS A 499 5.63 7.66 -2.05
N LEU A 500 4.54 8.24 -2.56
CA LEU A 500 3.24 7.55 -2.62
C LEU A 500 3.28 6.34 -3.55
N ASN A 501 3.90 6.49 -4.73
CA ASN A 501 4.04 5.43 -5.73
C ASN A 501 4.91 4.27 -5.25
N GLN A 502 5.91 4.54 -4.40
CA GLN A 502 6.79 3.48 -3.90
C GLN A 502 6.16 2.66 -2.75
N HIS A 503 5.08 3.13 -2.11
CA HIS A 503 4.67 2.62 -0.78
C HIS A 503 3.20 2.27 -0.59
N ILE A 504 2.28 2.70 -1.46
CA ILE A 504 0.83 2.53 -1.21
C ILE A 504 0.09 1.84 -2.36
N PHE A 505 0.40 2.19 -3.61
CA PHE A 505 -0.33 1.71 -4.78
C PHE A 505 0.64 1.13 -5.80
N GLU A 506 0.28 0.00 -6.40
CA GLU A 506 1.16 -0.81 -7.25
C GLU A 506 1.33 -0.22 -8.66
N ASN A 507 0.53 0.79 -9.04
CA ASN A 507 0.65 1.47 -10.33
C ASN A 507 0.00 2.87 -10.30
N LEU A 508 0.77 3.92 -9.97
CA LEU A 508 0.32 5.32 -10.01
C LEU A 508 0.88 6.09 -11.22
N SER A 509 1.10 5.42 -12.35
CA SER A 509 1.45 6.08 -13.62
C SER A 509 0.52 7.26 -13.93
N GLY A 510 -0.78 7.13 -13.65
CA GLY A 510 -1.77 8.21 -13.78
C GLY A 510 -1.46 9.45 -12.93
N LEU A 511 -0.94 9.31 -11.72
CA LEU A 511 -0.64 10.45 -10.85
C LEU A 511 0.59 11.25 -11.34
N TYR A 512 1.61 10.56 -11.86
CA TYR A 512 2.74 11.22 -12.52
C TYR A 512 2.34 11.92 -13.80
N ILE A 513 1.42 11.31 -14.59
CA ILE A 513 0.89 11.94 -15.79
C ILE A 513 0.13 13.22 -15.42
N VAL A 514 -0.77 13.16 -14.42
CA VAL A 514 -1.53 14.33 -13.96
C VAL A 514 -0.59 15.44 -13.47
N TYR A 515 0.38 15.11 -12.61
CA TYR A 515 1.37 16.09 -12.13
C TYR A 515 2.25 16.64 -13.26
N GLY A 516 2.66 15.80 -14.21
CA GLY A 516 3.43 16.22 -15.38
C GLY A 516 2.65 17.16 -16.30
N LEU A 517 1.37 16.86 -16.56
CA LEU A 517 0.47 17.72 -17.32
C LEU A 517 0.24 19.06 -16.62
N GLU A 518 0.10 19.06 -15.29
CA GLU A 518 0.00 20.28 -14.50
C GLU A 518 1.28 21.13 -14.61
N MET A 519 2.46 20.51 -14.48
CA MET A 519 3.74 21.24 -14.60
C MET A 519 3.90 21.81 -16.01
N ALA A 520 3.54 21.04 -17.04
CA ALA A 520 3.52 21.52 -18.41
C ALA A 520 2.57 22.72 -18.58
N LEU A 521 1.35 22.65 -18.02
CA LEU A 521 0.39 23.76 -18.05
C LEU A 521 0.97 25.04 -17.41
N PHE A 522 1.64 24.93 -16.26
CA PHE A 522 2.28 26.09 -15.64
C PHE A 522 3.43 26.65 -16.48
N VAL A 523 4.28 25.80 -17.05
CA VAL A 523 5.42 26.23 -17.87
C VAL A 523 4.96 26.85 -19.18
N PHE A 524 4.12 26.16 -19.95
CA PHE A 524 3.59 26.68 -21.22
C PHE A 524 2.68 27.89 -21.00
N GLY A 525 1.84 27.86 -19.97
CA GLY A 525 1.02 29.00 -19.58
C GLY A 525 1.87 30.21 -19.21
N PHE A 526 2.96 30.03 -18.45
CA PHE A 526 3.90 31.10 -18.15
C PHE A 526 4.55 31.65 -19.41
N LEU A 527 5.09 30.80 -20.28
CA LEU A 527 5.74 31.22 -21.53
C LEU A 527 4.75 31.97 -22.43
N ALA A 528 3.58 31.39 -22.69
CA ALA A 528 2.54 32.00 -23.52
C ALA A 528 2.10 33.37 -22.97
N LEU A 529 1.84 33.46 -21.66
CA LEU A 529 1.41 34.73 -21.05
C LEU A 529 2.53 35.78 -21.03
N ASN A 530 3.82 35.40 -20.93
CA ASN A 530 4.91 36.36 -21.08
C ASN A 530 5.07 36.83 -22.54
N VAL A 531 4.90 35.94 -23.52
CA VAL A 531 4.90 36.32 -24.95
C VAL A 531 3.76 37.29 -25.25
N LEU A 532 2.54 36.98 -24.82
CA LEU A 532 1.37 37.83 -24.99
C LEU A 532 1.55 39.19 -24.31
N LYS A 533 2.03 39.19 -23.07
CA LYS A 533 2.35 40.43 -22.35
C LYS A 533 3.41 41.24 -23.08
N GLY A 534 4.46 40.58 -23.56
CA GLY A 534 5.53 41.18 -24.33
C GLY A 534 5.05 41.85 -25.60
N LYS A 535 4.21 41.16 -26.36
CA LYS A 535 3.55 41.70 -27.56
C LYS A 535 2.73 42.95 -27.22
N ASN A 536 1.90 42.88 -26.19
CA ASN A 536 1.08 44.01 -25.75
C ASN A 536 1.94 45.21 -25.29
N ASP A 537 3.04 44.96 -24.58
CA ASP A 537 4.01 46.00 -24.21
C ASP A 537 4.69 46.61 -25.47
N ALA A 538 5.09 45.80 -26.44
CA ALA A 538 5.70 46.28 -27.68
C ALA A 538 4.74 47.16 -28.49
N GLU A 539 3.47 46.78 -28.59
CA GLU A 539 2.40 47.55 -29.22
C GLU A 539 2.13 48.87 -28.47
N THR A 540 2.08 48.81 -27.13
CA THR A 540 1.77 49.99 -26.30
C THR A 540 2.90 51.02 -26.29
N PHE A 541 4.17 50.56 -26.29
CA PHE A 541 5.34 51.44 -26.15
C PHE A 541 6.17 51.60 -27.44
N LYS A 542 5.68 51.10 -28.59
CA LYS A 542 6.34 51.17 -29.91
C LYS A 542 7.80 50.68 -29.94
N PHE A 543 8.10 49.59 -29.23
CA PHE A 543 9.45 48.97 -29.24
C PHE A 543 9.55 47.83 -30.27
N SER A 544 10.77 47.54 -30.76
CA SER A 544 10.99 46.34 -31.60
C SER A 544 10.78 45.06 -30.79
N SER A 545 10.19 44.04 -31.42
CA SER A 545 9.69 42.79 -30.81
C SER A 545 10.70 42.00 -29.97
N TRP A 546 12.01 42.25 -30.13
CA TRP A 546 13.09 41.58 -29.40
C TRP A 546 13.36 42.11 -27.99
N HIS A 547 12.91 43.34 -27.65
CA HIS A 547 13.10 43.96 -26.33
C HIS A 547 12.20 43.37 -25.21
N VAL A 548 11.36 42.40 -25.57
CA VAL A 548 10.38 41.74 -24.72
C VAL A 548 11.02 40.89 -23.59
N TRP A 549 12.28 40.48 -23.75
CA TRP A 549 12.95 39.55 -22.83
C TRP A 549 13.83 40.20 -21.75
N LEU A 550 13.98 41.53 -21.75
CA LEU A 550 14.84 42.24 -20.79
C LEU A 550 14.05 42.77 -19.58
N PRO A 551 14.58 42.66 -18.34
CA PRO A 551 13.98 43.29 -17.15
C PRO A 551 13.82 44.81 -17.33
N ASN A 552 12.73 45.38 -16.79
CA ASN A 552 12.36 46.80 -16.87
C ASN A 552 13.46 47.83 -16.56
N ILE A 553 14.58 47.42 -15.96
CA ILE A 553 15.70 48.27 -15.55
C ILE A 553 16.56 48.72 -16.76
N THR A 554 16.44 48.08 -17.93
CA THR A 554 17.21 48.43 -19.14
C THR A 554 16.44 49.32 -20.13
N ARG A 555 15.14 49.56 -19.91
CA ARG A 555 14.30 50.40 -20.79
C ARG A 555 14.53 51.88 -20.47
N LYS A 556 15.60 52.50 -21.00
CA LYS A 556 15.68 53.97 -21.08
C LYS A 556 14.82 54.42 -22.27
N GLY A 557 13.71 55.09 -22.00
CA GLY A 557 12.93 55.75 -23.05
C GLY A 557 13.60 57.07 -23.44
N GLU A 558 13.87 57.26 -24.73
CA GLU A 558 14.03 58.60 -25.28
C GLU A 558 12.63 59.15 -25.63
N PRO A 559 12.35 60.44 -25.35
CA PRO A 559 11.09 61.05 -25.76
C PRO A 559 11.12 61.36 -27.25
N VAL A 560 10.23 60.73 -28.02
CA VAL A 560 10.01 61.07 -29.44
C VAL A 560 9.31 62.42 -29.49
N THR A 561 9.99 63.41 -30.05
CA THR A 561 9.43 64.70 -30.45
C THR A 561 8.32 64.50 -31.48
N SER A 562 7.20 65.18 -31.24
CA SER A 562 6.06 65.24 -32.13
C SER A 562 6.47 65.79 -33.50
N THR A 563 6.28 65.01 -34.55
CA THR A 563 6.03 65.54 -35.89
C THR A 563 4.64 65.10 -36.30
N SER A 564 3.75 66.09 -36.36
CA SER A 564 2.48 66.06 -37.05
C SER A 564 2.69 65.62 -38.49
N ASN A 565 1.91 64.66 -38.97
CA ASN A 565 1.45 64.66 -40.35
C ASN A 565 0.01 64.14 -40.38
N SER A 566 -0.86 65.06 -40.76
CA SER A 566 -2.23 64.86 -41.20
C SER A 566 -2.21 64.17 -42.57
N ASP A 567 -2.78 62.97 -42.64
CA ASP A 567 -3.17 62.34 -43.89
C ASP A 567 -4.63 62.74 -44.19
N ASP A 568 -4.81 63.76 -45.02
CA ASP A 568 -6.01 63.95 -45.84
C ASP A 568 -5.54 64.14 -47.29
N GLY A 569 -5.66 63.07 -48.09
CA GLY A 569 -5.32 63.07 -49.51
C GLY A 569 -6.57 62.85 -50.36
N VAL A 570 -7.15 63.93 -50.87
CA VAL A 570 -8.13 63.91 -51.97
C VAL A 570 -7.59 64.73 -53.14
N ALA A 571 -7.53 64.05 -54.29
CA ALA A 571 -7.59 64.51 -55.68
C ALA A 571 -6.56 65.53 -56.22
N MET A 572 -5.73 65.00 -57.11
CA MET A 572 -5.28 65.55 -58.40
C MET A 572 -6.00 66.83 -58.89
N SER A 573 -5.25 67.89 -59.18
CA SER A 573 -5.20 68.44 -60.55
C SER A 573 -4.02 69.41 -60.73
N SER A 574 -3.53 69.39 -61.95
CA SER A 574 -2.40 70.11 -62.53
C SER A 574 -2.53 71.63 -62.53
N SER A 575 -1.43 72.35 -62.25
CA SER A 575 -0.77 73.26 -63.20
C SER A 575 0.35 74.05 -62.53
N SER A 576 1.55 73.97 -63.11
CA SER A 576 2.60 74.99 -63.00
C SER A 576 2.25 76.12 -64.00
N PRO A 577 2.77 77.36 -63.89
CA PRO A 577 4.22 77.56 -63.92
C PRO A 577 4.80 78.74 -63.10
N ALA A 578 6.03 78.48 -62.66
CA ALA A 578 7.23 79.31 -62.81
C ALA A 578 7.36 80.71 -62.17
N ARG A 579 8.56 80.84 -61.58
CA ARG A 579 9.57 81.90 -61.77
C ARG A 579 9.75 82.97 -60.66
N THR A 580 10.81 82.71 -59.90
CA THR A 580 12.01 83.57 -59.68
C THR A 580 11.97 84.81 -58.78
N LYS A 581 12.88 84.72 -57.79
CA LYS A 581 14.04 85.60 -57.51
C LYS A 581 13.92 86.66 -56.40
N GLY A 582 14.96 86.59 -55.54
CA GLY A 582 15.57 87.70 -54.80
C GLY A 582 14.89 87.96 -53.45
N SER A 583 15.58 88.18 -52.34
CA SER A 583 17.00 88.39 -52.01
C SER A 583 17.07 88.31 -50.47
N GLU A 584 18.11 87.70 -49.87
CA GLU A 584 19.16 88.38 -49.08
C GLU A 584 18.65 89.54 -48.20
N SER A 585 18.95 89.66 -46.90
CA SER A 585 20.16 89.30 -46.15
C SER A 585 19.97 89.58 -44.65
N ALA A 586 20.72 88.84 -43.80
CA ALA A 586 21.54 89.23 -42.62
C ALA A 586 21.02 90.32 -41.63
N ALA A 587 21.28 90.30 -40.32
CA ALA A 587 22.39 89.83 -39.47
C ALA A 587 21.82 89.76 -38.02
N SER A 588 22.12 88.84 -37.12
CA SER A 588 23.38 88.42 -36.47
C SER A 588 24.20 89.53 -35.78
N SER A 589 24.14 89.57 -34.45
CA SER A 589 25.27 89.87 -33.53
C SER A 589 24.78 89.61 -32.09
N SER A 590 25.18 88.52 -31.42
CA SER A 590 26.42 88.34 -30.63
C SER A 590 26.47 89.30 -29.42
N SER A 591 26.18 88.84 -28.19
CA SER A 591 27.05 88.10 -27.25
C SER A 591 27.81 89.01 -26.27
N SER A 592 27.59 88.81 -24.98
CA SER A 592 28.55 89.00 -23.89
C SER A 592 27.95 88.29 -22.67
N SER A 593 28.55 87.17 -22.25
CA SER A 593 29.40 87.04 -21.05
C SER A 593 28.61 86.72 -19.79
#